data_AF-A0A9X2DM69-F1
#
_entry.id   AF-A0A9X2DM69-F1
#
_cell.length_a   1.000
_cell.length_b   1.000
_cell.length_c   1.000
_cell.angle_alpha   90.00
_cell.angle_beta   90.00
_cell.angle_gamma   90.00
#
_symmetry.space_group_name_H-M   'P 1'
#
loop_
_entity.id
_entity.type
_entity.pdbx_description
1 polymer ?
#
loop_
_entity_poly.entity_id
_entity_poly.type
_entity_poly.pdbx_seq_one_letter_code
_entity_poly.pdbx_strand_id
1 'polypeptide(L)'
;MTQEEKDRIVIPDENGDEHLFDELFKFTVDETGKSYILVTPVGEEADEDEEVEVFAFRYEDRDEEENDIALFPIETDAEWEIVEEMLNTFSEEDQ
;
A
#
# COMPACT_ATOMS: atom_id res chain seq x y z
N MET A 1 18.14 -8.26 -18.16
CA MET A 1 17.86 -7.30 -17.08
C MET A 1 16.35 -7.36 -16.92
N THR A 2 15.87 -8.25 -16.06
CA THR A 2 14.44 -8.46 -15.86
C THR A 2 14.07 -7.50 -14.74
N GLN A 3 13.84 -6.23 -15.07
CA GLN A 3 13.31 -5.28 -14.10
C GLN A 3 11.88 -5.75 -13.85
N GLU A 4 11.59 -6.25 -12.64
CA GLU A 4 10.23 -6.55 -12.20
C GLU A 4 9.32 -5.38 -12.59
N GLU A 5 8.25 -5.67 -13.35
CA GLU A 5 7.12 -4.77 -13.54
C GLU A 5 6.40 -4.65 -12.19
N LYS A 6 7.02 -3.98 -11.21
CA LYS A 6 6.34 -3.57 -9.98
C LYS A 6 5.35 -2.47 -10.38
N ASP A 7 4.08 -2.66 -10.05
CA ASP A 7 3.05 -1.65 -10.25
C ASP A 7 3.40 -0.45 -9.36
N ARG A 8 3.71 0.69 -9.97
CA ARG A 8 4.09 1.90 -9.25
C ARG A 8 2.92 2.83 -9.16
N ILE A 9 2.64 3.31 -7.94
CA ILE A 9 1.63 4.32 -7.70
C ILE A 9 2.29 5.63 -7.30
N VAL A 10 1.73 6.73 -7.80
CA VAL A 10 2.11 8.09 -7.41
C VAL A 10 1.13 8.53 -6.34
N ILE A 11 1.64 8.80 -5.15
CA ILE A 11 0.85 9.30 -4.04
C ILE A 11 1.28 10.75 -3.78
N PRO A 12 0.40 11.75 -3.96
CA PRO A 12 0.69 13.10 -3.51
C PRO A 12 0.64 13.15 -1.98
N ASP A 13 1.70 13.66 -1.35
CA ASP A 13 1.75 13.92 0.08
C ASP A 13 0.88 15.13 0.47
N GLU A 14 0.66 15.37 1.77
CA GLU A 14 -0.05 16.54 2.30
C GLU A 14 0.56 17.89 1.84
N ASN A 15 1.82 17.88 1.41
CA ASN A 15 2.53 19.05 0.86
C ASN A 15 2.24 19.28 -0.63
N GLY A 16 1.61 18.33 -1.33
CA GLY A 16 1.41 18.35 -2.78
C GLY A 16 2.63 17.87 -3.58
N ASP A 17 3.64 17.31 -2.91
CA ASP A 17 4.77 16.63 -3.53
C ASP A 17 4.39 15.20 -3.91
N GLU A 18 4.72 14.80 -5.14
CA GLU A 18 4.43 13.47 -5.67
C GLU A 18 5.50 12.47 -5.19
N HIS A 19 5.11 11.51 -4.35
CA HIS A 19 5.97 10.41 -3.92
C HIS A 19 5.66 9.14 -4.71
N LEU A 20 6.71 8.45 -5.16
CA LEU A 20 6.60 7.19 -5.87
C LEU A 20 6.67 6.04 -4.89
N PHE A 21 5.69 5.14 -4.98
CA PHE A 21 5.67 3.92 -4.20
C PHE A 21 5.48 2.70 -5.11
N ASP A 22 6.14 1.59 -4.79
CA ASP A 22 5.88 0.29 -5.41
C ASP A 22 4.70 -0.36 -4.66
N GLU A 23 3.63 -0.69 -5.38
CA GLU A 23 2.50 -1.48 -4.88
C GLU A 23 2.99 -2.90 -4.58
N LEU A 24 2.95 -3.28 -3.29
CA LEU A 24 3.18 -4.66 -2.88
C LEU A 24 1.90 -5.46 -3.04
N PHE A 25 0.80 -4.95 -2.46
CA PHE A 25 -0.46 -5.67 -2.37
C PHE A 25 -1.64 -4.73 -2.13
N LYS A 26 -2.82 -5.03 -2.69
CA LYS A 26 -4.06 -4.31 -2.37
C LYS A 26 -5.24 -5.26 -2.20
N PHE A 27 -6.13 -4.93 -1.29
CA PHE A 27 -7.34 -5.71 -1.02
C PHE A 27 -8.50 -4.80 -0.62
N THR A 28 -9.72 -5.31 -0.77
CA THR A 28 -10.94 -4.64 -0.33
C THR A 28 -11.61 -5.47 0.74
N VAL A 29 -11.93 -4.84 1.87
CA VAL A 29 -12.63 -5.46 2.99
C VAL A 29 -14.12 -5.32 2.74
N ASP A 30 -14.75 -6.38 2.23
CA ASP A 30 -16.18 -6.40 1.89
C ASP A 30 -17.07 -6.06 3.11
N GLU A 31 -16.63 -6.44 4.32
CA GLU A 31 -17.34 -6.15 5.57
C GLU A 31 -17.49 -4.65 5.88
N THR A 32 -16.50 -3.84 5.46
CA THR A 32 -16.48 -2.39 5.69
C THR A 32 -16.70 -1.58 4.42
N GLY A 33 -16.58 -2.22 3.25
CA GLY A 33 -16.54 -1.58 1.94
C GLY A 33 -15.30 -0.70 1.74
N LYS A 34 -14.28 -0.84 2.58
CA LYS A 34 -13.03 -0.05 2.50
C LYS A 34 -11.96 -0.82 1.77
N SER A 35 -11.16 -0.11 0.97
CA SER A 35 -10.03 -0.69 0.29
C SER A 35 -8.70 -0.27 0.92
N TYR A 36 -7.76 -1.20 0.96
CA TYR A 36 -6.44 -1.05 1.58
C TYR A 36 -5.36 -1.42 0.58
N ILE A 37 -4.26 -0.70 0.63
CA ILE A 37 -3.09 -0.87 -0.23
C ILE A 37 -1.82 -0.80 0.61
N LEU A 38 -0.94 -1.77 0.42
CA LEU A 38 0.37 -1.86 1.01
C LEU A 38 1.38 -1.47 -0.06
N VAL A 39 2.25 -0.53 0.29
CA VAL A 39 3.24 0.03 -0.61
C VAL A 39 4.58 0.23 0.08
N THR A 40 5.64 0.29 -0.71
CA THR A 40 7.00 0.61 -0.25
C THR A 40 7.56 1.78 -1.03
N PRO A 41 8.29 2.71 -0.38
CA PRO A 41 8.86 3.87 -1.07
C PRO A 41 9.85 3.43 -2.15
N VAL A 42 9.69 3.97 -3.37
CA VAL A 42 10.61 3.67 -4.46
C VAL A 42 11.95 4.33 -4.17
N GLY A 43 13.02 3.52 -4.10
CA GLY A 43 14.38 4.00 -3.88
C GLY A 43 14.96 3.67 -2.50
N GLU A 44 14.16 3.13 -1.58
CA GLU A 44 14.68 2.21 -0.56
C GLU A 44 14.97 0.90 -1.29
N GLU A 45 16.10 0.86 -1.98
CA GLU A 45 16.72 -0.41 -2.29
C GLU A 45 17.07 -1.01 -0.93
N ALA A 46 16.53 -2.20 -0.64
CA ALA A 46 16.91 -2.96 0.54
C ALA A 46 18.42 -3.21 0.49
N ASP A 47 19.21 -2.27 1.02
CA ASP A 47 20.57 -2.52 1.42
C ASP A 47 20.51 -3.68 2.42
N GLU A 48 21.47 -4.60 2.36
CA GLU A 48 21.39 -5.97 2.89
C GLU A 48 21.14 -6.09 4.43
N ASP A 49 20.95 -4.96 5.12
CA ASP A 49 20.68 -4.80 6.56
C ASP A 49 19.52 -3.82 6.87
N GLU A 50 18.84 -3.22 5.88
CA GLU A 50 17.77 -2.24 6.09
C GLU A 50 16.39 -2.92 5.99
N GLU A 51 15.63 -2.84 7.07
CA GLU A 51 14.23 -3.32 7.11
C GLU A 51 13.42 -2.43 6.16
N VAL A 52 12.90 -3.01 5.07
CA VAL A 52 12.04 -2.28 4.13
C VAL A 52 10.79 -1.80 4.88
N GLU A 53 10.61 -0.49 4.98
CA GLU A 53 9.43 0.08 5.64
C GLU A 53 8.20 -0.08 4.73
N VAL A 54 7.29 -0.99 5.13
CA VAL A 54 6.01 -1.20 4.45
C VAL A 54 4.97 -0.23 4.99
N PHE A 55 4.38 0.57 4.10
CA PHE A 55 3.32 1.50 4.43
C PHE A 55 1.97 0.94 4.01
N ALA A 56 1.00 1.00 4.92
CA ALA A 56 -0.38 0.61 4.64
C ALA A 56 -1.27 1.85 4.61
N PHE A 57 -1.98 2.03 3.50
CA PHE A 57 -2.93 3.12 3.30
C PHE A 57 -4.31 2.55 2.96
N ARG A 58 -5.36 3.21 3.43
CA ARG A 58 -6.72 3.00 2.94
C ARG A 58 -6.91 3.88 1.71
N TYR A 59 -7.41 3.33 0.61
CA TYR A 59 -7.79 4.11 -0.56
C TYR A 59 -9.30 4.11 -0.75
N GLU A 60 -9.84 5.23 -1.21
CA GLU A 60 -11.23 5.38 -1.64
C GLU A 60 -11.28 6.00 -3.03
N ASP A 61 -11.96 5.34 -3.97
CA ASP A 61 -12.27 5.92 -5.28
C ASP A 61 -13.14 7.17 -5.09
N ARG A 62 -12.65 8.33 -5.52
CA ARG A 62 -13.50 9.50 -5.66
C ARG A 62 -14.04 9.51 -7.08
N ASP A 63 -15.37 9.32 -7.20
CA ASP A 63 -16.16 9.35 -8.45
C ASP A 63 -15.97 10.63 -9.32
N GLU A 64 -15.19 11.62 -8.89
CA GLU A 64 -15.14 12.96 -9.50
C GLU A 64 -14.04 13.14 -10.56
N GLU A 65 -12.96 12.33 -10.57
CA GLU A 65 -11.93 12.39 -11.61
C GLU A 65 -11.37 10.98 -11.92
N GLU A 66 -11.26 10.63 -13.21
CA GLU A 66 -10.60 9.39 -13.63
C GLU A 66 -9.18 9.37 -13.06
N ASN A 67 -8.93 8.49 -12.08
CA ASN A 67 -7.66 8.27 -11.35
C ASN A 67 -7.43 9.08 -10.05
N ASP A 68 -8.44 9.78 -9.50
CA ASP A 68 -8.30 10.38 -8.16
C ASP A 68 -8.71 9.38 -7.07
N ILE A 69 -7.72 8.73 -6.46
CA ILE A 69 -7.91 7.91 -5.26
C ILE A 69 -7.52 8.71 -4.01
N ALA A 70 -8.41 8.74 -3.04
CA ALA A 70 -8.14 9.35 -1.75
C ALA A 70 -7.41 8.35 -0.86
N LEU A 71 -6.13 8.58 -0.62
CA LEU A 71 -5.32 7.77 0.27
C LEU A 71 -5.38 8.34 1.69
N PHE A 72 -5.64 7.48 2.65
CA PHE A 72 -5.72 7.78 4.06
C PHE A 72 -4.75 6.88 4.81
N PRO A 73 -3.83 7.44 5.61
CA PRO A 73 -2.94 6.62 6.44
C PRO A 73 -3.74 5.80 7.43
N ILE A 74 -3.30 4.56 7.66
CA ILE A 74 -3.90 3.71 8.68
C ILE A 74 -3.29 4.07 10.03
N GLU A 75 -4.07 4.68 10.91
CA GLU A 75 -3.64 5.06 12.26
C GLU A 75 -4.31 4.23 13.36
N THR A 76 -5.29 3.38 12.99
CA THR A 76 -6.10 2.66 13.97
C THR A 76 -5.68 1.19 14.10
N ASP A 77 -5.53 0.71 15.34
CA ASP A 77 -5.23 -0.70 15.65
C ASP A 77 -6.15 -1.68 14.92
N ALA A 78 -7.45 -1.35 14.80
CA ALA A 78 -8.41 -2.22 14.13
C ALA A 78 -8.13 -2.38 12.63
N GLU A 79 -7.68 -1.32 11.96
CA GLU A 79 -7.30 -1.39 10.55
C GLU A 79 -5.94 -2.06 10.36
N TRP A 80 -5.01 -1.85 11.30
CA TRP A 80 -3.75 -2.59 11.35
C TRP A 80 -3.97 -4.09 11.56
N GLU A 81 -4.86 -4.49 12.47
CA GLU A 81 -5.20 -5.89 12.70
C GLU A 81 -5.70 -6.57 11.42
N ILE A 82 -6.52 -5.88 10.61
CA ILE A 82 -7.00 -6.41 9.33
C ILE A 82 -5.84 -6.55 8.33
N VAL A 83 -4.98 -5.54 8.22
CA VAL A 83 -3.80 -5.59 7.34
C VAL A 83 -2.85 -6.71 7.75
N GLU A 84 -2.57 -6.83 9.04
CA GLU A 84 -1.72 -7.90 9.59
C GLU A 84 -2.34 -9.27 9.38
N GLU A 85 -3.65 -9.45 9.61
CA GLU A 85 -4.34 -10.72 9.37
C GLU A 85 -4.27 -11.13 7.88
N MET A 86 -4.51 -10.19 6.97
CA MET A 86 -4.42 -10.42 5.54
C MET A 86 -2.98 -10.71 5.10
N LEU A 87 -2.01 -9.96 5.62
CA LEU A 87 -0.59 -10.16 5.35
C LEU A 87 -0.11 -11.52 5.85
N ASN A 88 -0.51 -11.91 7.06
CA ASN A 88 -0.16 -13.21 7.64
C ASN A 88 -0.74 -14.34 6.79
N THR A 89 -2.03 -14.25 6.43
CA THR A 89 -2.70 -15.21 5.57
C THR A 89 -1.98 -15.37 4.22
N PHE A 90 -1.56 -14.27 3.60
CA PHE A 90 -0.83 -14.30 2.33
C PHE A 90 0.60 -14.82 2.47
N SER A 91 1.30 -14.46 3.54
CA SER A 91 2.66 -14.91 3.81
C SER A 91 2.71 -16.39 4.23
N GLU A 92 1.63 -16.91 4.82
CA GLU A 92 1.50 -18.33 5.15
C GLU A 92 1.18 -19.21 3.92
N GLU A 93 0.70 -18.65 2.81
CA GLU A 93 0.44 -19.40 1.57
C GLU A 93 1.71 -19.67 0.72
N ASP A 94 2.88 -19.14 1.08
CA ASP A 94 4.17 -19.45 0.42
C ASP A 94 4.98 -20.57 1.13
N GLN A 95 4.32 -21.53 1.80
CA GLN A 95 4.96 -22.70 2.42
C GLN A 95 4.57 -24.05 1.80
#